data_AF-A0A0W8E6E8-F1
#
_entry.id   AF-A0A0W8E6E8-F1
#
_cell.length_a   1.000
_cell.length_b   1.000
_cell.length_c   1.000
_cell.angle_alpha   90.00
_cell.angle_beta   90.00
_cell.angle_gamma   90.00
#
_symmetry.space_group_name_H-M   'P 1'
#
loop_
_entity.id
_entity.type
_entity.pdbx_description
1 polymer ?
#
loop_
_entity_poly.entity_id
_entity_poly.type
_entity_poly.pdbx_seq_one_letter_code
_entity_poly.pdbx_strand_id
1 'polypeptide(L)'
;MTLTIIEIAFFVAFIAAILYFKILSRPQLGEREIGPYTIVYLRSIGSTWSTIGKIKELRKYLGSKDIKSRLYICIYLSDPTKMDTNTIPGIVGAVIDDANLPVVEEPYAITTVAPRYAATAANANRLIALNKNALYPLLRAYMNTNGYTNAEEEYIELYHMDEGNGFGNGFYTEVCTKIRKQTDEELKETEAYENRGIDAASTLFGGQGRFGKG
;
A
#
# COMPACT_ATOMS: atom_id res chain seq x y z
N MET A 1 33.46 28.43 -11.10
CA MET A 1 33.02 27.65 -9.92
C MET A 1 33.75 26.32 -9.93
N THR A 2 34.85 26.22 -9.20
CA THR A 2 35.54 24.95 -8.97
C THR A 2 34.85 24.25 -7.80
N LEU A 3 33.98 23.27 -8.11
CA LEU A 3 33.55 22.31 -7.10
C LEU A 3 34.81 21.62 -6.56
N THR A 4 35.01 21.71 -5.26
CA THR A 4 36.12 21.04 -4.57
C THR A 4 35.94 19.53 -4.66
N ILE A 5 37.06 18.78 -4.64
CA ILE A 5 37.05 17.31 -4.68
C ILE A 5 36.12 16.71 -3.60
N ILE A 6 35.99 17.40 -2.47
CA ILE A 6 35.10 17.05 -1.35
C ILE A 6 33.61 17.08 -1.77
N GLU A 7 33.20 18.10 -2.52
CA GLU A 7 31.80 18.23 -2.98
C GLU A 7 31.45 17.17 -4.02
N ILE A 8 32.40 16.83 -4.90
CA ILE A 8 32.23 15.73 -5.87
C ILE A 8 32.11 14.39 -5.14
N ALA A 9 32.98 14.13 -4.15
CA ALA A 9 32.93 12.90 -3.36
C ALA A 9 31.60 12.77 -2.58
N PHE A 10 31.09 13.85 -2.01
CA PHE A 10 29.78 13.86 -1.35
C PHE A 10 28.65 13.56 -2.33
N PHE A 11 28.66 14.17 -3.52
CA PHE A 11 27.63 13.95 -4.54
C PHE A 11 27.64 12.51 -5.06
N VAL A 12 28.81 11.91 -5.30
CA VAL A 12 28.95 10.51 -5.70
C VAL A 12 28.46 9.58 -4.59
N ALA A 13 28.83 9.82 -3.33
CA ALA A 13 28.35 9.04 -2.19
C ALA A 13 26.82 9.15 -2.01
N PHE A 14 26.26 10.34 -2.24
CA PHE A 14 24.82 10.58 -2.19
C PHE A 14 24.07 9.82 -3.30
N ILE A 15 24.56 9.86 -4.55
CA ILE A 15 23.99 9.07 -5.66
C ILE A 15 24.10 7.57 -5.38
N ALA A 16 25.26 7.11 -4.92
CA ALA A 16 25.47 5.71 -4.57
C ALA A 16 24.52 5.25 -3.47
N ALA A 17 24.28 6.08 -2.45
CA ALA A 17 23.29 5.83 -1.41
C ALA A 17 21.87 5.74 -2.00
N ILE A 18 21.46 6.69 -2.86
CA ILE A 18 20.14 6.65 -3.53
C ILE A 18 19.96 5.36 -4.34
N LEU A 19 20.98 4.97 -5.11
CA LEU A 19 20.94 3.74 -5.92
C LEU A 19 20.89 2.49 -5.05
N TYR A 20 21.69 2.45 -3.98
CA TYR A 20 21.69 1.36 -3.00
C TYR A 20 20.31 1.21 -2.33
N PHE A 21 19.71 2.31 -1.90
CA PHE A 21 18.34 2.31 -1.36
C PHE A 21 17.31 1.87 -2.39
N LYS A 22 17.42 2.28 -3.67
CA LYS A 22 16.51 1.83 -4.75
C LYS A 22 16.60 0.32 -5.01
N ILE A 23 17.80 -0.26 -4.98
CA ILE A 23 17.99 -1.69 -5.24
C ILE A 23 17.41 -2.55 -4.10
N LEU A 24 17.56 -2.11 -2.85
CA LEU A 24 17.04 -2.83 -1.69
C LEU A 24 15.54 -2.64 -1.44
N SER A 25 14.93 -1.60 -2.03
CA SER A 25 13.51 -1.26 -1.83
C SER A 25 12.62 -1.75 -2.98
N ARG A 26 12.96 -2.86 -3.65
CA ARG A 26 12.13 -3.39 -4.75
C ARG A 26 10.76 -3.81 -4.21
N PRO A 27 9.67 -3.16 -4.65
CA PRO A 27 8.34 -3.57 -4.23
C PRO A 27 8.03 -4.96 -4.76
N GLN A 28 7.36 -5.77 -3.94
CA GLN A 28 6.86 -7.08 -4.33
C GLN A 28 5.42 -6.92 -4.80
N LEU A 29 5.09 -7.55 -5.94
CA LEU A 29 3.75 -7.55 -6.53
C LEU A 29 3.26 -8.99 -6.61
N GLY A 30 1.96 -9.20 -6.39
CA GLY A 30 1.38 -10.53 -6.54
C GLY A 30 -0.11 -10.58 -6.29
N GLU A 31 -0.63 -11.80 -6.25
CA GLU A 31 -2.00 -12.13 -5.89
C GLU A 31 -1.97 -13.09 -4.71
N ARG A 32 -2.84 -12.89 -3.73
CA ARG A 32 -3.02 -13.85 -2.63
C ARG A 32 -4.37 -13.68 -1.97
N GLU A 33 -4.76 -14.70 -1.21
CA GLU A 33 -5.84 -14.59 -0.26
C GLU A 33 -5.40 -13.76 0.97
N ILE A 34 -6.26 -12.82 1.37
CA ILE A 34 -6.17 -12.06 2.61
C ILE A 34 -7.35 -12.42 3.51
N GLY A 35 -7.11 -12.55 4.80
CA GLY A 35 -8.13 -12.96 5.75
C GLY A 35 -8.33 -14.48 5.81
N PRO A 36 -9.32 -14.97 6.59
CA PRO A 36 -10.19 -14.16 7.44
C PRO A 36 -9.40 -13.53 8.61
N TYR A 37 -9.77 -12.32 9.02
CA TYR A 37 -9.16 -11.65 10.16
C TYR A 37 -10.21 -11.21 11.17
N THR A 38 -10.04 -11.61 12.42
CA THR A 38 -10.75 -10.97 13.52
C THR A 38 -9.99 -9.71 13.93
N ILE A 39 -10.68 -8.58 13.96
CA ILE A 39 -10.06 -7.29 14.24
C ILE A 39 -10.79 -6.55 15.35
N VAL A 40 -10.02 -5.96 16.27
CA VAL A 40 -10.50 -4.84 17.09
C VAL A 40 -10.26 -3.58 16.28
N TYR A 41 -11.30 -2.78 16.06
CA TYR A 41 -11.22 -1.62 15.18
C TYR A 41 -11.92 -0.39 15.76
N LEU A 42 -11.56 0.76 15.22
CA LEU A 42 -12.29 2.00 15.35
C LEU A 42 -12.62 2.56 13.96
N ARG A 43 -13.74 3.26 13.86
CA ARG A 43 -14.07 4.01 12.64
C ARG A 43 -13.17 5.25 12.55
N SER A 44 -12.78 5.59 11.32
CA SER A 44 -11.94 6.76 11.05
C SER A 44 -12.43 7.48 9.79
N ILE A 45 -12.38 8.80 9.82
CA ILE A 45 -12.50 9.65 8.65
C ILE A 45 -11.23 10.50 8.63
N GLY A 46 -10.50 10.49 7.54
CA GLY A 46 -9.26 11.25 7.48
C GLY A 46 -8.40 10.92 6.27
N SER A 47 -7.10 11.18 6.41
CA SER A 47 -6.12 10.94 5.37
C SER A 47 -5.37 9.63 5.56
N THR A 48 -4.70 9.20 4.50
CA THR A 48 -3.70 8.13 4.60
C THR A 48 -2.59 8.46 5.61
N TRP A 49 -2.40 9.74 5.98
CA TRP A 49 -1.45 10.21 6.98
C TRP A 49 -1.99 10.10 8.42
N SER A 50 -3.29 10.29 8.63
CA SER A 50 -3.89 10.20 9.97
C SER A 50 -3.98 8.75 10.48
N THR A 51 -3.90 7.76 9.58
CA THR A 51 -3.89 6.33 9.92
C THR A 51 -2.86 5.97 10.98
N ILE A 52 -1.64 6.52 10.93
CA ILE A 52 -0.59 6.23 11.92
C ILE A 52 -1.01 6.68 13.33
N GLY A 53 -1.67 7.85 13.44
CA GLY A 53 -2.18 8.35 14.71
C GLY A 53 -3.22 7.40 15.30
N LYS A 54 -4.14 6.91 14.48
CA LYS A 54 -5.16 5.95 14.90
C LYS A 54 -4.60 4.57 15.25
N ILE A 55 -3.57 4.12 14.55
CA ILE A 55 -2.85 2.89 14.90
C ILE A 55 -2.19 3.02 16.28
N LYS A 56 -1.58 4.17 16.60
CA LYS A 56 -0.99 4.42 17.93
C LYS A 56 -2.05 4.46 19.03
N GLU A 57 -3.19 5.08 18.75
CA GLU A 57 -4.36 5.11 19.66
C GLU A 57 -4.84 3.69 19.97
N LEU A 58 -5.09 2.89 18.93
CA LEU A 58 -5.50 1.50 19.06
C LEU A 58 -4.47 0.65 19.78
N ARG A 59 -3.17 0.80 19.47
CA ARG A 59 -2.07 0.09 20.15
C ARG A 59 -2.06 0.39 21.65
N LYS A 60 -2.27 1.65 22.05
CA LYS A 60 -2.32 2.05 23.46
C LYS A 60 -3.49 1.39 24.18
N TYR A 61 -4.67 1.36 23.54
CA TYR A 61 -5.85 0.72 24.09
C TYR A 61 -5.64 -0.79 24.29
N LEU A 62 -5.17 -1.50 23.26
CA LEU A 62 -4.91 -2.94 23.35
C LEU A 62 -3.87 -3.26 24.42
N GLY A 63 -2.80 -2.45 24.53
CA GLY A 63 -1.79 -2.59 25.58
C GLY A 63 -2.37 -2.44 27.00
N SER A 64 -3.37 -1.58 27.20
CA SER A 64 -4.03 -1.45 28.51
C SER A 64 -4.93 -2.64 28.89
N LYS A 65 -5.28 -3.48 27.91
CA LYS A 65 -6.13 -4.67 28.06
C LYS A 65 -5.32 -5.97 27.95
N ASP A 66 -3.99 -5.89 27.86
CA ASP A 66 -3.06 -7.00 27.62
C ASP A 66 -3.41 -7.83 26.36
N ILE A 67 -3.95 -7.17 25.33
CA ILE A 67 -4.30 -7.80 24.06
C ILE A 67 -3.13 -7.63 23.09
N LYS A 68 -2.63 -8.74 22.54
CA LYS A 68 -1.59 -8.73 21.51
C LYS A 68 -2.24 -8.69 20.13
N SER A 69 -1.65 -7.90 19.23
CA SER A 69 -2.03 -7.88 17.82
C SER A 69 -0.90 -8.40 16.94
N ARG A 70 -1.26 -9.16 15.90
CA ARG A 70 -0.31 -9.72 14.92
C ARG A 70 0.11 -8.69 13.88
N LEU A 71 -0.83 -7.86 13.45
CA LEU A 71 -0.62 -6.76 12.52
C LEU A 71 -1.71 -5.71 12.68
N TYR A 72 -1.51 -4.55 12.07
CA TYR A 72 -2.53 -3.52 11.99
C TYR A 72 -3.05 -3.42 10.56
N ILE A 73 -4.33 -3.11 10.42
CA ILE A 73 -5.03 -3.02 9.16
C ILE A 73 -5.68 -1.65 9.04
N CYS A 74 -5.63 -1.04 7.87
CA CYS A 74 -6.51 0.06 7.52
C CYS A 74 -7.33 -0.36 6.31
N ILE A 75 -8.65 -0.14 6.36
CA ILE A 75 -9.53 -0.38 5.24
C ILE A 75 -10.16 0.95 4.88
N TYR A 76 -9.86 1.44 3.68
CA TYR A 76 -10.50 2.62 3.09
C TYR A 76 -11.71 2.16 2.28
N LEU A 77 -12.85 2.81 2.51
CA LEU A 77 -14.12 2.51 1.83
C LEU A 77 -14.29 3.32 0.54
N SER A 78 -13.16 3.72 -0.04
CA SER A 78 -13.07 4.57 -1.22
C SER A 78 -11.62 4.71 -1.67
N ASP A 79 -11.39 5.19 -2.90
CA ASP A 79 -10.04 5.28 -3.49
C ASP A 79 -9.16 6.33 -2.80
N PRO A 80 -8.13 5.90 -2.03
CA PRO A 80 -7.26 6.81 -1.29
C PRO A 80 -6.31 7.59 -2.21
N THR A 81 -6.28 7.29 -3.51
CA THR A 81 -5.46 8.00 -4.52
C THR A 81 -6.20 9.16 -5.19
N LYS A 82 -7.53 9.22 -5.09
CA LYS A 82 -8.36 10.20 -5.81
C LYS A 82 -8.94 11.31 -4.94
N MET A 83 -9.06 11.09 -3.63
CA MET A 83 -9.75 12.05 -2.74
C MET A 83 -8.87 13.21 -2.31
N ASP A 84 -9.53 14.36 -2.11
CA ASP A 84 -8.98 15.43 -1.29
C ASP A 84 -8.64 14.84 0.07
N THR A 85 -7.36 14.90 0.41
CA THR A 85 -6.71 13.90 1.28
C THR A 85 -7.34 13.75 2.67
N ASN A 86 -8.26 14.60 3.12
CA ASN A 86 -8.70 14.70 4.51
C ASN A 86 -10.04 14.03 4.87
N THR A 87 -10.75 13.40 3.93
CA THR A 87 -12.13 12.92 4.20
C THR A 87 -12.36 11.45 3.84
N ILE A 88 -11.32 10.64 3.67
CA ILE A 88 -11.45 9.24 3.27
C ILE A 88 -12.10 8.45 4.42
N PRO A 89 -13.33 7.91 4.25
CA PRO A 89 -13.95 7.04 5.24
C PRO A 89 -13.23 5.70 5.29
N GLY A 90 -13.03 5.18 6.49
CA GLY A 90 -12.39 3.91 6.68
C GLY A 90 -12.49 3.35 8.09
N ILE A 91 -11.84 2.22 8.28
CA ILE A 91 -11.61 1.62 9.59
C ILE A 91 -10.12 1.42 9.81
N VAL A 92 -9.69 1.57 11.07
CA VAL A 92 -8.35 1.22 11.52
C VAL A 92 -8.50 0.12 12.54
N GLY A 93 -7.88 -1.03 12.28
CA GLY A 93 -8.01 -2.23 13.06
C GLY A 93 -6.67 -2.85 13.43
N ALA A 94 -6.73 -3.76 14.39
CA ALA A 94 -5.64 -4.60 14.82
C ALA A 94 -6.11 -6.03 14.76
N VAL A 95 -5.36 -6.87 14.04
CA VAL A 95 -5.67 -8.30 13.93
C VAL A 95 -5.27 -8.99 15.22
N ILE A 96 -6.24 -9.68 15.82
CA ILE A 96 -6.06 -10.45 17.05
C ILE A 96 -6.25 -11.93 16.74
N ASP A 97 -5.43 -12.79 17.38
CA ASP A 97 -5.49 -14.25 17.22
C ASP A 97 -6.17 -14.93 18.43
N ASP A 98 -6.84 -14.14 19.28
CA ASP A 98 -7.38 -14.62 20.57
C ASP A 98 -8.60 -15.54 20.38
N ALA A 99 -8.54 -16.73 20.98
CA ALA A 99 -9.65 -17.68 21.02
C ALA A 99 -10.82 -17.15 21.85
N ASN A 100 -10.57 -16.24 22.80
CA ASN A 100 -11.59 -15.55 23.57
C ASN A 100 -11.64 -14.08 23.14
N LEU A 101 -12.73 -13.69 22.49
CA LEU A 101 -12.89 -12.30 22.05
C LEU A 101 -12.90 -11.37 23.26
N PRO A 102 -12.08 -10.30 23.27
CA PRO A 102 -12.05 -9.36 24.39
C PRO A 102 -13.35 -8.58 24.48
N VAL A 103 -13.72 -8.17 25.69
CA VAL A 103 -14.75 -7.15 25.87
C VAL A 103 -14.17 -5.80 25.47
N VAL A 104 -14.73 -5.20 24.42
CA VAL A 104 -14.35 -3.88 23.93
C VAL A 104 -15.35 -2.83 24.37
N GLU A 105 -14.88 -1.60 24.51
CA GLU A 105 -15.66 -0.43 24.91
C GLU A 105 -15.61 0.61 23.79
N GLU A 106 -16.66 1.41 23.64
CA GLU A 106 -16.68 2.52 22.68
C GLU A 106 -15.43 3.43 22.85
N PRO A 107 -14.80 3.90 21.74
CA PRO A 107 -15.24 3.80 20.34
C PRO A 107 -14.79 2.53 19.59
N TYR A 108 -14.32 1.50 20.32
CA TYR A 108 -13.79 0.28 19.73
C TYR A 108 -14.87 -0.78 19.55
N ALA A 109 -14.77 -1.53 18.46
CA ALA A 109 -15.66 -2.63 18.13
C ALA A 109 -14.86 -3.84 17.62
N ILE A 110 -15.47 -5.01 17.62
CA ILE A 110 -14.90 -6.23 17.03
C ILE A 110 -15.68 -6.57 15.76
N THR A 111 -14.96 -6.93 14.70
CA THR A 111 -15.56 -7.49 13.49
C THR A 111 -14.65 -8.55 12.89
N THR A 112 -15.21 -9.33 11.96
CA THR A 112 -14.44 -10.27 11.14
C THR A 112 -14.40 -9.76 9.71
N VAL A 113 -13.18 -9.56 9.20
CA VAL A 113 -12.93 -9.33 7.79
C VAL A 113 -12.96 -10.68 7.09
N ALA A 114 -13.90 -10.84 6.17
CA ALA A 114 -14.04 -12.07 5.39
C ALA A 114 -12.80 -12.33 4.51
N PRO A 115 -12.53 -13.59 4.13
CA PRO A 115 -11.46 -13.91 3.20
C PRO A 115 -11.72 -13.28 1.83
N ARG A 116 -10.66 -12.75 1.19
CA ARG A 116 -10.75 -12.07 -0.11
C ARG A 116 -9.53 -12.41 -0.95
N TYR A 117 -9.73 -12.68 -2.24
CA TYR A 117 -8.63 -12.76 -3.19
C TYR A 117 -8.25 -11.35 -3.65
N ALA A 118 -7.00 -10.97 -3.45
CA ALA A 118 -6.53 -9.61 -3.63
C ALA A 118 -5.23 -9.55 -4.45
N ALA A 119 -5.11 -8.50 -5.26
CA ALA A 119 -3.81 -8.07 -5.76
C ALA A 119 -3.11 -7.28 -4.65
N THR A 120 -1.80 -7.46 -4.55
CA THR A 120 -1.00 -6.88 -3.47
C THR A 120 0.25 -6.20 -4.00
N ALA A 121 0.65 -5.14 -3.31
CA ALA A 121 1.96 -4.50 -3.49
C ALA A 121 2.58 -4.24 -2.11
N ALA A 122 3.75 -4.80 -1.85
CA ALA A 122 4.44 -4.69 -0.56
C ALA A 122 5.81 -4.03 -0.73
N ASN A 123 6.24 -3.23 0.25
CA ASN A 123 7.59 -2.69 0.29
C ASN A 123 8.16 -2.75 1.71
N ALA A 124 9.34 -3.38 1.83
CA ALA A 124 10.11 -3.50 3.07
C ALA A 124 10.75 -2.18 3.56
N ASN A 125 10.50 -1.07 2.87
CA ASN A 125 10.97 0.24 3.30
C ASN A 125 10.23 0.72 4.56
N ARG A 126 10.98 1.15 5.57
CA ARG A 126 10.47 1.54 6.89
C ARG A 126 9.72 2.90 6.90
N LEU A 127 9.77 3.66 5.79
CA LEU A 127 9.11 4.96 5.67
C LEU A 127 7.68 4.83 5.12
N ILE A 128 6.71 4.64 6.03
CA ILE A 128 5.25 4.46 5.78
C ILE A 128 4.68 5.43 4.74
N ALA A 129 4.98 6.70 4.96
CA ALA A 129 4.51 7.84 4.18
C ALA A 129 4.90 7.77 2.70
N LEU A 130 6.14 7.40 2.43
CA LEU A 130 6.70 7.34 1.08
C LEU A 130 6.27 6.07 0.35
N ASN A 131 5.94 5.00 1.09
CA ASN A 131 5.50 3.75 0.50
C ASN A 131 4.16 3.86 -0.21
N LYS A 132 3.16 4.55 0.34
CA LYS A 132 1.80 4.55 -0.24
C LYS A 132 1.75 5.17 -1.63
N ASN A 133 2.38 6.34 -1.79
CA ASN A 133 2.45 7.04 -3.06
C ASN A 133 3.17 6.24 -4.15
N ALA A 134 4.04 5.29 -3.77
CA ALA A 134 4.68 4.38 -4.71
C ALA A 134 3.89 3.08 -4.92
N LEU A 135 3.31 2.52 -3.85
CA LEU A 135 2.66 1.21 -3.86
C LEU A 135 1.33 1.22 -4.62
N TYR A 136 0.48 2.24 -4.45
CA TYR A 136 -0.81 2.28 -5.17
C TYR A 136 -0.66 2.39 -6.70
N PRO A 137 0.23 3.24 -7.25
CA PRO A 137 0.49 3.24 -8.69
C PRO A 137 1.03 1.90 -9.20
N LEU A 138 1.93 1.24 -8.45
CA LEU A 138 2.48 -0.06 -8.82
C LEU A 138 1.42 -1.16 -8.80
N LEU A 139 0.57 -1.17 -7.78
CA LEU A 139 -0.57 -2.08 -7.69
C LEU A 139 -1.51 -1.88 -8.88
N ARG A 140 -1.83 -0.63 -9.23
CA ARG A 140 -2.68 -0.32 -10.39
C ARG A 140 -2.04 -0.80 -11.70
N ALA A 141 -0.75 -0.54 -11.91
CA ALA A 141 -0.04 -1.00 -13.10
C ALA A 141 -0.03 -2.54 -13.20
N TYR A 142 0.18 -3.23 -12.08
CA TYR A 142 0.10 -4.69 -12.00
C TYR A 142 -1.30 -5.20 -12.38
N MET A 143 -2.36 -4.59 -11.84
CA MET A 143 -3.74 -4.97 -12.13
C MET A 143 -4.06 -4.80 -13.62
N ASN A 144 -3.72 -3.64 -14.19
CA ASN A 144 -3.94 -3.38 -15.62
C ASN A 144 -3.23 -4.41 -16.51
N THR A 145 -1.96 -4.73 -16.21
CA THR A 145 -1.16 -5.69 -16.98
C THR A 145 -1.77 -7.10 -16.97
N ASN A 146 -2.48 -7.46 -15.89
CA ASN A 146 -3.09 -8.78 -15.71
C ASN A 146 -4.59 -8.83 -16.05
N GLY A 147 -5.13 -7.74 -16.61
CA GLY A 147 -6.55 -7.65 -16.97
C GLY A 147 -7.48 -7.62 -15.75
N TYR A 148 -7.04 -7.03 -14.65
CA TYR A 148 -7.81 -6.91 -13.41
C TYR A 148 -8.27 -5.48 -13.14
N THR A 149 -9.37 -5.38 -12.42
CA THR A 149 -9.86 -4.14 -11.82
C THR A 149 -10.36 -4.42 -10.41
N ASN A 150 -10.63 -3.36 -9.68
CA ASN A 150 -11.22 -3.45 -8.35
C ASN A 150 -12.61 -4.11 -8.43
N ALA A 151 -12.82 -5.12 -7.62
CA ALA A 151 -14.15 -5.71 -7.45
C ALA A 151 -15.08 -4.79 -6.66
N GLU A 152 -14.52 -4.02 -5.73
CA GLU A 152 -15.21 -3.10 -4.82
C GLU A 152 -14.35 -1.84 -4.62
N GLU A 153 -14.97 -0.71 -4.25
CA GLU A 153 -14.26 0.50 -3.84
C GLU A 153 -13.67 0.36 -2.43
N GLU A 154 -12.83 -0.66 -2.24
CA GLU A 154 -12.21 -0.99 -0.98
C GLU A 154 -10.70 -1.18 -1.18
N TYR A 155 -9.91 -0.46 -0.38
CA TYR A 155 -8.46 -0.54 -0.37
C TYR A 155 -7.98 -0.87 1.02
N ILE A 156 -7.09 -1.85 1.13
CA ILE A 156 -6.63 -2.39 2.39
C ILE A 156 -5.15 -2.13 2.52
N GLU A 157 -4.71 -1.66 3.68
CA GLU A 157 -3.31 -1.54 4.03
C GLU A 157 -3.03 -2.44 5.22
N LEU A 158 -2.03 -3.31 5.08
CA LEU A 158 -1.53 -4.17 6.14
C LEU A 158 -0.19 -3.62 6.63
N TYR A 159 -0.08 -3.49 7.94
CA TYR A 159 1.05 -2.93 8.65
C TYR A 159 1.67 -4.00 9.54
N HIS A 160 2.78 -4.55 9.09
CA HIS A 160 3.54 -5.56 9.81
C HIS A 160 4.51 -4.86 10.74
N MET A 161 4.17 -4.75 12.04
CA MET A 161 4.91 -3.92 13.01
C MET A 161 5.78 -4.68 14.02
N ASP A 162 5.77 -6.01 14.01
CA ASP A 162 6.54 -6.81 14.96
C ASP A 162 7.97 -7.11 14.50
N GLU A 163 8.88 -7.21 15.47
CA GLU A 163 10.30 -7.53 15.28
C GLU A 163 10.53 -8.95 14.71
N GLY A 164 9.53 -9.83 14.75
CA GLY A 164 9.60 -11.23 14.29
C GLY A 164 8.84 -11.56 13.01
N ASN A 165 8.11 -10.59 12.41
CA ASN A 165 7.28 -10.86 11.23
C ASN A 165 8.07 -10.65 9.94
N GLY A 166 8.90 -11.64 9.61
CA GLY A 166 9.78 -11.61 8.45
C GLY A 166 9.06 -11.76 7.10
N PHE A 167 9.10 -10.70 6.30
CA PHE A 167 9.91 -10.70 5.07
C PHE A 167 11.00 -9.64 5.27
N GLY A 168 12.12 -10.06 5.90
CA GLY A 168 13.16 -9.16 6.38
C GLY A 168 12.76 -8.47 7.69
N ASN A 169 13.58 -8.59 8.74
CA ASN A 169 13.33 -8.02 10.06
C ASN A 169 13.13 -6.49 9.98
N GLY A 170 11.87 -6.06 9.99
CA GLY A 170 11.53 -4.65 9.91
C GLY A 170 10.09 -4.41 9.50
N PHE A 171 9.61 -3.24 9.90
CA PHE A 171 8.33 -2.69 9.50
C PHE A 171 8.18 -2.69 7.96
N TYR A 172 7.10 -3.26 7.44
CA TYR A 172 6.72 -3.11 6.03
C TYR A 172 5.23 -2.87 5.85
N THR A 173 4.91 -2.18 4.76
CA THR A 173 3.53 -1.86 4.37
C THR A 173 3.18 -2.65 3.12
N GLU A 174 2.00 -3.25 3.15
CA GLU A 174 1.39 -3.92 2.01
C GLU A 174 0.06 -3.25 1.71
N VAL A 175 -0.15 -2.83 0.47
CA VAL A 175 -1.44 -2.36 -0.03
C VAL A 175 -2.11 -3.49 -0.80
N CYS A 176 -3.40 -3.67 -0.61
CA CYS A 176 -4.20 -4.72 -1.21
C CYS A 176 -5.52 -4.14 -1.72
N THR A 177 -6.07 -4.74 -2.77
CA THR A 177 -7.47 -4.51 -3.15
C THR A 177 -8.07 -5.79 -3.71
N LYS A 178 -9.37 -5.99 -3.48
CA LYS A 178 -10.10 -7.13 -4.00
C LYS A 178 -10.20 -7.00 -5.52
N ILE A 179 -9.85 -8.07 -6.23
CA ILE A 179 -9.78 -8.03 -7.70
C ILE A 179 -10.91 -8.82 -8.36
N ARG A 180 -11.29 -8.36 -9.55
CA ARG A 180 -12.08 -9.12 -10.55
C ARG A 180 -11.44 -8.95 -11.92
N LYS A 181 -11.79 -9.82 -12.87
CA LYS A 181 -11.43 -9.60 -14.28
C LYS A 181 -12.12 -8.36 -14.82
N GLN A 182 -11.38 -7.61 -15.63
CA GLN A 182 -11.93 -6.52 -16.43
C GLN A 182 -12.91 -7.07 -17.46
N THR A 183 -13.91 -6.28 -17.77
CA THR A 183 -14.75 -6.47 -18.96
C THR A 183 -14.01 -6.06 -20.22
N ASP A 184 -14.50 -6.48 -21.39
CA ASP A 184 -13.92 -6.10 -22.68
C ASP A 184 -13.92 -4.57 -22.90
N GLU A 185 -14.91 -3.87 -22.33
CA GLU A 185 -14.98 -2.41 -22.37
C GLU A 185 -13.88 -1.76 -21.52
N GLU A 186 -13.71 -2.22 -20.27
CA GLU A 186 -12.64 -1.75 -19.37
C GLU A 186 -11.23 -2.05 -19.91
N LEU A 187 -11.06 -3.19 -20.58
CA LEU A 187 -9.81 -3.53 -21.25
C LEU A 187 -9.49 -2.53 -22.38
N LYS A 188 -10.47 -2.22 -23.24
CA LYS A 188 -10.30 -1.23 -24.31
C LYS A 188 -9.98 0.16 -23.76
N GLU A 189 -10.62 0.56 -22.67
CA GLU A 189 -10.32 1.83 -22.01
C GLU A 189 -8.89 1.88 -21.44
N THR A 190 -8.44 0.76 -20.86
CA THR A 190 -7.08 0.61 -20.32
C THR A 190 -6.05 0.69 -21.44
N GLU A 191 -6.25 -0.05 -22.54
CA GLU A 191 -5.38 0.01 -23.72
C GLU A 191 -5.33 1.42 -24.33
N ALA A 192 -6.47 2.10 -24.45
CA ALA A 192 -6.52 3.47 -24.95
C ALA A 192 -5.82 4.47 -24.02
N TYR A 193 -5.83 4.25 -22.71
CA TYR A 193 -5.07 5.05 -21.76
C TYR A 193 -3.56 4.80 -21.88
N GLU A 194 -3.13 3.54 -21.94
CA GLU A 194 -1.71 3.18 -22.07
C GLU A 194 -1.10 3.67 -23.38
N ASN A 195 -1.83 3.54 -24.50
CA ASN A 195 -1.41 4.06 -25.79
C ASN A 195 -1.22 5.58 -25.76
N ARG A 196 -2.12 6.34 -25.11
CA ARG A 196 -1.94 7.79 -24.91
C ARG A 196 -0.72 8.13 -24.05
N GLY A 197 -0.43 7.32 -23.04
CA GLY A 197 0.75 7.49 -22.19
C GLY A 197 2.06 7.26 -22.96
N ILE A 198 2.08 6.23 -23.82
CA ILE A 198 3.20 5.95 -24.73
C ILE A 198 3.38 7.10 -25.72
N ASP A 199 2.31 7.61 -26.32
CA ASP A 199 2.34 8.72 -27.27
C ASP A 199 2.85 10.03 -26.63
N ALA A 200 2.41 10.33 -25.39
CA ALA A 200 2.88 11.49 -24.65
C ALA A 200 4.38 11.38 -24.28
N ALA A 201 4.82 10.20 -23.85
CA ALA A 201 6.22 9.94 -23.57
C ALA A 201 7.09 9.99 -24.84
N SER A 202 6.65 9.44 -25.97
CA SER A 202 7.37 9.52 -27.24
C SER A 202 7.47 10.96 -27.76
N THR A 203 6.45 11.78 -27.50
CA THR A 203 6.44 13.20 -27.88
C THR A 203 7.39 14.03 -27.01
N LEU A 204 7.49 13.75 -25.71
CA LEU A 204 8.38 14.46 -24.78
C LEU A 204 9.85 14.05 -24.92
N PHE A 205 10.14 12.81 -25.30
CA PHE A 205 11.50 12.29 -25.43
C PHE A 205 11.99 12.11 -26.87
N GLY A 206 11.28 12.67 -27.86
CA GLY A 206 11.77 12.81 -29.23
C GLY A 206 12.05 11.50 -29.97
N GLY A 207 11.21 10.48 -29.79
CA GLY A 207 11.44 9.15 -30.37
C GLY A 207 10.30 8.68 -31.27
N GLN A 208 10.53 8.65 -32.59
CA GLN A 208 9.76 7.83 -33.53
C GLN A 208 9.70 6.38 -33.04
N GLY A 209 8.50 5.79 -33.16
CA GLY A 209 8.10 4.52 -32.58
C GLY A 209 9.13 3.39 -32.65
N ARG A 210 9.44 2.83 -31.49
CA ARG A 210 10.11 1.53 -31.36
C ARG A 210 9.80 0.86 -30.02
N PHE A 211 8.53 0.82 -29.65
CA PHE A 211 8.01 -0.11 -28.64
C PHE A 211 6.78 -0.83 -29.19
N GLY A 212 7.01 -1.60 -30.26
CA GLY A 212 6.03 -2.53 -30.82
C GLY A 212 6.61 -3.94 -30.78
N LYS A 213 5.98 -4.79 -29.95
CA LYS A 213 5.95 -6.27 -29.92
C LYS A 213 7.14 -7.02 -30.53
N GLY A 214 7.92 -7.67 -29.65
CA GLY A 214 8.64 -8.91 -29.92
C GLY A 214 8.06 -10.01 -29.06
#